data_AF-A0A7X6M1P6-F1
#
_entry.id   AF-A0A7X6M1P6-F1
#
_cell.length_a   1.000
_cell.length_b   1.000
_cell.length_c   1.000
_cell.angle_alpha   90.00
_cell.angle_beta   90.00
_cell.angle_gamma   90.00
#
_symmetry.space_group_name_H-M   'P 1'
#
loop_
_entity.id
_entity.type
_entity.pdbx_description
1 polymer ?
#
loop_
_entity_poly.entity_id
_entity_poly.type
_entity_poly.pdbx_seq_one_letter_code
_entity_poly.pdbx_strand_id
1 'polypeptide(L)'
;MQQPTTIAAKTVGTPAGVGNDPWPPGHPVAGERVAIFAFDVVGADGQSEDIRTYHVAPIDRAAEGVVVADQRDPQGLVVRWTGCGAGTVVAAPATMGAEAAMMDPARSAEKMFACTVRPDDPGLI
;
A
#
# COMPACT_ATOMS: atom_id res chain seq x y z
N MET A 1 10.38 -25.87 2.79
CA MET A 1 10.25 -24.84 1.73
C MET A 1 9.28 -23.81 2.27
N GLN A 2 9.77 -22.64 2.68
CA GLN A 2 8.88 -21.56 3.13
C GLN A 2 8.16 -21.04 1.88
N GLN A 3 6.83 -20.99 1.90
CA GLN A 3 6.07 -20.39 0.81
C GLN A 3 6.53 -18.93 0.68
N PRO A 4 6.68 -18.36 -0.53
CA PRO A 4 6.98 -16.95 -0.66
C PRO A 4 5.81 -16.17 -0.06
N THR A 5 6.02 -15.61 1.13
CA THR A 5 4.99 -14.88 1.84
C THR A 5 4.76 -13.56 1.10
N THR A 6 3.58 -13.39 0.53
CA THR A 6 3.19 -12.20 -0.24
C THR A 6 2.26 -11.32 0.57
N ILE A 7 2.31 -10.02 0.33
CA ILE A 7 1.41 -9.03 0.92
C ILE A 7 0.46 -8.46 -0.14
N ALA A 8 -0.75 -8.12 0.28
CA ALA A 8 -1.64 -7.27 -0.50
C ALA A 8 -1.29 -5.81 -0.22
N ALA A 9 -0.97 -5.05 -1.26
CA ALA A 9 -0.56 -3.65 -1.14
C ALA A 9 -1.32 -2.74 -2.09
N LYS A 10 -1.65 -1.54 -1.62
CA LYS A 10 -2.35 -0.53 -2.39
C LYS A 10 -1.38 0.25 -3.29
N THR A 11 -1.78 0.54 -4.51
CA THR A 11 -1.00 1.34 -5.47
C THR A 11 -1.18 2.83 -5.26
N VAL A 12 -2.26 3.24 -4.58
CA VAL A 12 -2.52 4.62 -4.19
C VAL A 12 -2.21 4.83 -2.72
N GLY A 13 -1.80 6.04 -2.38
CA GLY A 13 -1.46 6.42 -1.01
C GLY A 13 0.04 6.34 -0.76
N THR A 14 0.61 7.50 -0.44
CA THR A 14 2.03 7.65 -0.11
C THR A 14 2.17 8.50 1.16
N PRO A 15 3.37 8.58 1.75
CA PRO A 15 3.63 9.52 2.83
C PRO A 15 3.33 11.00 2.48
N ALA A 16 3.21 11.34 1.18
CA ALA A 16 2.80 12.66 0.71
C ALA A 16 1.27 12.85 0.64
N GLY A 17 0.47 11.79 0.75
CA GLY A 17 -0.99 11.86 0.74
C GLY A 17 -1.67 10.52 0.40
N VAL A 18 -2.80 10.23 1.05
CA VAL A 18 -3.55 8.96 0.94
C VAL A 18 -4.25 8.76 -0.42
N GLY A 19 -4.58 9.84 -1.13
CA GLY A 19 -5.19 9.79 -2.47
C GLY A 19 -4.19 10.03 -3.60
N ASN A 20 -2.89 10.14 -3.30
CA ASN A 20 -1.89 10.39 -4.32
C ASN A 20 -1.56 9.09 -5.05
N ASP A 21 -1.64 9.12 -6.38
CA ASP A 21 -1.15 8.04 -7.24
C ASP A 21 0.29 8.37 -7.66
N PRO A 22 1.30 7.69 -7.11
CA PRO A 22 2.70 7.94 -7.45
C PRO A 22 3.11 7.29 -8.77
N TRP A 23 2.23 6.54 -9.43
CA TRP A 23 2.59 5.70 -10.56
C TRP A 23 2.42 6.42 -11.91
N PRO A 24 3.33 6.18 -12.86
CA PRO A 24 3.03 6.48 -14.26
C PRO A 24 1.88 5.58 -14.77
N PRO A 25 1.15 6.00 -15.82
CA PRO A 25 0.04 5.22 -16.38
C PRO A 25 0.45 3.79 -16.74
N GLY A 26 -0.33 2.81 -16.29
CA GLY A 26 -0.11 1.39 -16.58
C GLY A 26 0.82 0.67 -15.60
N HIS A 27 1.28 1.34 -14.54
CA HIS A 27 2.10 0.76 -13.47
C HIS A 27 1.32 0.64 -12.15
N PRO A 28 1.74 -0.23 -11.21
CA PRO A 28 2.82 -1.21 -11.34
C PRO A 28 2.40 -2.45 -12.15
N VAL A 29 3.37 -3.09 -12.83
CA VAL A 29 3.17 -4.36 -13.56
C VAL A 29 3.76 -5.56 -12.83
N ALA A 30 3.33 -6.77 -13.18
CA ALA A 30 3.92 -8.00 -12.63
C ALA A 30 5.41 -8.10 -12.99
N GLY A 31 6.24 -8.44 -12.00
CA GLY A 31 7.70 -8.47 -12.10
C GLY A 31 8.39 -7.14 -11.79
N GLU A 32 7.63 -6.05 -11.62
CA GLU A 32 8.19 -4.73 -11.34
C GLU A 32 8.72 -4.63 -9.89
N ARG A 33 9.84 -3.94 -9.74
CA ARG A 33 10.44 -3.59 -8.45
C ARG A 33 9.70 -2.40 -7.88
N VAL A 34 9.30 -2.48 -6.61
CA VAL A 34 8.51 -1.44 -5.96
C VAL A 34 9.05 -1.15 -4.56
N ALA A 35 8.90 0.10 -4.13
CA ALA A 35 9.07 0.48 -2.74
C ALA A 35 7.82 0.06 -1.96
N ILE A 36 7.98 -0.43 -0.74
CA ILE A 36 6.88 -0.83 0.14
C ILE A 36 6.82 0.14 1.32
N PHE A 37 5.61 0.55 1.67
CA PHE A 37 5.31 1.36 2.84
C PHE A 37 4.19 0.73 3.64
N ALA A 38 4.31 0.74 4.96
CA ALA A 38 3.23 0.47 5.88
C ALA A 38 2.57 1.79 6.30
N PHE A 39 1.25 1.80 6.30
CA PHE A 39 0.42 2.82 6.92
C PHE A 39 -0.18 2.20 8.18
N ASP A 40 0.30 2.68 9.31
CA ASP A 40 -0.10 2.21 10.63
C ASP A 40 -1.11 3.21 11.22
N VAL A 41 -2.31 2.77 11.55
CA VAL A 41 -3.22 3.50 12.43
C VAL A 41 -2.82 3.15 13.85
N VAL A 42 -2.09 4.06 14.51
CA VAL A 42 -1.52 3.86 15.85
C VAL A 42 -2.45 4.34 16.97
N GLY A 43 -3.62 4.88 16.64
CA GLY A 43 -4.67 5.15 17.59
C GLY A 43 -5.93 5.75 16.98
N ALA A 44 -7.07 5.55 17.64
CA ALA A 44 -8.37 6.11 17.32
C ALA A 44 -9.04 6.58 18.62
N ASP A 45 -9.46 7.86 18.70
CA ASP A 45 -10.19 8.40 19.86
C ASP A 45 -9.55 8.11 21.25
N GLY A 46 -8.22 8.01 21.31
CA GLY A 46 -7.47 7.72 22.54
C GLY A 46 -7.34 6.24 22.88
N GLN A 47 -7.83 5.33 22.05
CA GLN A 47 -7.57 3.89 22.08
C GLN A 47 -6.43 3.57 21.09
N SER A 48 -5.54 2.65 21.45
CA SER A 48 -4.54 2.13 20.51
C SER A 48 -5.24 1.14 19.57
N GLU A 49 -5.19 1.42 18.27
CA GLU A 49 -5.50 0.43 17.24
C GLU A 49 -4.18 -0.04 16.63
N ASP A 50 -4.17 -1.25 16.06
CA ASP A 50 -3.03 -1.82 15.34
C ASP A 50 -3.51 -2.28 13.96
N ILE A 51 -4.02 -1.31 13.19
CA ILE A 51 -4.47 -1.53 11.82
C ILE A 51 -3.32 -1.10 10.90
N ARG A 52 -2.73 -2.07 10.20
CA ARG A 52 -1.70 -1.84 9.18
C ARG A 52 -2.23 -2.11 7.78
N THR A 53 -2.05 -1.16 6.88
CA THR A 53 -2.20 -1.38 5.43
C THR A 53 -0.88 -1.17 4.71
N TYR A 54 -0.61 -1.97 3.68
CA TYR A 54 0.59 -1.81 2.86
C TYR A 54 0.27 -1.03 1.59
N HIS A 55 1.22 -0.21 1.18
CA HIS A 55 1.16 0.63 0.00
C HIS A 55 2.47 0.51 -0.77
N VAL A 56 2.41 0.73 -2.08
CA VAL A 56 3.56 0.65 -2.96
C VAL A 56 3.75 1.93 -3.74
N ALA A 57 5.01 2.28 -3.97
CA ALA A 57 5.40 3.37 -4.87
C ALA A 57 6.57 2.93 -5.77
N PRO A 58 6.96 3.75 -6.75
CA PRO A 58 8.17 3.53 -7.54
C PRO A 58 9.40 3.24 -6.67
N ILE A 59 10.26 2.34 -7.15
CA ILE A 59 11.39 1.79 -6.38
C ILE A 59 12.41 2.83 -5.90
N ASP A 60 12.52 3.96 -6.59
CA ASP A 60 13.38 5.10 -6.20
C ASP A 60 12.98 5.72 -4.85
N ARG A 61 11.79 5.38 -4.35
CA ARG A 61 11.28 5.82 -3.05
C ARG A 61 11.56 4.84 -1.90
N ALA A 62 12.22 3.71 -2.16
CA ALA A 62 12.47 2.69 -1.13
C ALA A 62 13.27 3.28 0.05
N ALA A 63 12.74 3.08 1.25
CA ALA A 63 13.34 3.54 2.50
C ALA A 63 12.94 2.59 3.64
N GLU A 64 13.69 2.63 4.74
CA GLU A 64 13.38 1.87 5.96
C GLU A 64 13.13 2.80 7.14
N GLY A 65 12.14 2.45 7.97
CA GLY A 65 11.80 3.20 9.18
C GLY A 65 10.78 4.32 8.96
N VAL A 66 10.63 5.19 9.95
CA VAL A 66 9.60 6.25 9.93
C VAL A 66 9.87 7.24 8.79
N VAL A 67 8.91 7.39 7.87
CA VAL A 67 9.05 8.29 6.71
C VAL A 67 8.44 9.67 6.98
N VAL A 68 7.38 9.73 7.79
CA VAL A 68 6.75 10.97 8.25
C VAL A 68 6.40 10.88 9.72
N ALA A 69 6.43 12.03 10.41
CA ALA A 69 5.96 12.13 11.77
C ALA A 69 4.48 11.75 11.88
N ASP A 70 4.06 11.31 13.08
CA ASP A 70 2.68 10.93 13.37
C ASP A 70 1.72 12.06 13.02
N GLN A 71 0.73 11.75 12.20
CA GLN A 71 -0.27 12.71 11.75
C GLN A 71 -1.59 12.38 12.41
N ARG A 72 -2.25 13.40 12.97
CA ARG A 72 -3.61 13.26 13.45
C ARG A 72 -4.57 13.63 12.33
N ASP A 73 -5.39 12.69 11.89
CA ASP A 73 -6.43 12.94 10.92
C ASP A 73 -7.62 13.68 11.57
N PRO A 74 -8.41 14.48 10.80
CA PRO A 74 -9.62 15.14 11.28
C PRO A 74 -10.63 14.28 12.04
N GLN A 75 -10.67 12.97 11.81
CA GLN A 75 -11.55 12.00 12.48
C GLN A 75 -10.97 11.47 13.80
N GLY A 76 -9.82 11.98 14.25
CA GLY A 76 -9.22 11.60 15.53
C GLY A 76 -8.25 10.41 15.47
N LEU A 77 -7.99 9.86 14.28
CA LEU A 77 -6.98 8.81 14.11
C LEU A 77 -5.57 9.40 14.19
N VAL A 78 -4.64 8.66 14.78
CA VAL A 78 -3.20 8.93 14.68
C VAL A 78 -2.62 7.92 13.72
N VAL A 79 -1.96 8.40 12.67
CA VAL A 79 -1.43 7.57 11.60
C VAL A 79 0.05 7.80 11.40
N ARG A 80 0.76 6.74 11.03
CA ARG A 80 2.21 6.75 10.77
C ARG A 80 2.52 6.04 9.47
N TRP A 81 3.43 6.62 8.69
CA TRP A 81 4.00 5.95 7.54
C TRP A 81 5.38 5.40 7.87
N THR A 82 5.56 4.11 7.63
CA THR A 82 6.81 3.38 7.84
C THR A 82 7.28 2.82 6.50
N GLY A 83 8.51 3.14 6.11
CA GLY A 83 9.20 2.56 4.98
C GLY A 83 9.61 1.14 5.31
N CYS A 84 9.26 0.21 4.43
CA CYS A 84 9.43 -1.22 4.59
C CYS A 84 10.52 -1.78 3.66
N GLY A 85 11.28 -0.90 2.99
CA GLY A 85 12.23 -1.29 1.95
C GLY A 85 11.56 -1.54 0.60
N ALA A 86 11.94 -2.64 -0.05
CA ALA A 86 11.58 -2.96 -1.42
C ALA A 86 10.95 -4.35 -1.57
N GLY A 87 10.28 -4.56 -2.70
CA GLY A 87 9.81 -5.87 -3.11
C GLY A 87 9.55 -5.95 -4.61
N THR A 88 8.94 -7.07 -5.00
CA THR A 88 8.60 -7.37 -6.40
C THR A 88 7.12 -7.67 -6.52
N VAL A 89 6.44 -7.01 -7.46
CA VAL A 89 5.03 -7.26 -7.74
C VAL A 89 4.89 -8.65 -8.37
N VAL A 90 4.07 -9.50 -7.77
CA VAL A 90 3.78 -10.85 -8.29
C VAL A 90 2.41 -10.91 -8.98
N ALA A 91 1.51 -9.99 -8.63
CA ALA A 91 0.26 -9.77 -9.35
C ALA A 91 -0.03 -8.27 -9.45
N ALA A 92 -0.13 -7.78 -10.68
CA ALA A 92 -0.50 -6.39 -10.97
C ALA A 92 -1.94 -6.10 -10.50
N PRO A 93 -2.29 -4.84 -10.23
CA PRO A 93 -3.68 -4.48 -9.97
C PRO A 93 -4.57 -4.86 -11.15
N ALA A 94 -5.79 -5.32 -10.84
CA ALA A 94 -6.73 -5.69 -11.88
C ALA A 94 -7.25 -4.44 -12.58
N THR A 95 -7.03 -4.32 -13.89
CA THR A 95 -7.82 -3.39 -14.72
C THR A 95 -9.22 -3.95 -14.86
N MET A 96 -10.16 -3.48 -14.04
CA MET A 96 -11.54 -3.89 -14.17
C MET A 96 -12.21 -3.10 -15.30
N GLY A 97 -12.90 -3.79 -16.21
CA GLY A 97 -13.66 -3.13 -17.28
C GLY A 97 -14.74 -2.21 -16.70
N ALA A 98 -15.01 -1.09 -17.38
CA ALA A 98 -15.94 -0.05 -16.92
C ALA A 98 -17.32 -0.58 -16.49
N GLU A 99 -17.82 -1.63 -17.14
CA GLU A 99 -19.11 -2.26 -16.81
C GLU A 99 -19.11 -2.94 -15.43
N ALA A 100 -18.01 -3.59 -15.05
CA ALA A 100 -17.88 -4.21 -13.73
C ALA A 100 -17.65 -3.15 -12.63
N ALA A 101 -16.96 -2.05 -12.96
CA ALA A 101 -16.82 -0.89 -12.07
C ALA A 101 -18.16 -0.22 -11.75
N MET A 102 -19.11 -0.23 -12.68
CA MET A 102 -20.46 0.34 -12.49
C MET A 102 -21.37 -0.53 -11.62
N MET A 103 -21.17 -1.85 -11.58
CA MET A 103 -22.01 -2.76 -10.77
C MET A 103 -21.67 -2.71 -9.28
N ASP A 104 -20.41 -2.46 -8.90
CA ASP A 104 -20.00 -2.33 -7.50
C ASP A 104 -18.80 -1.38 -7.39
N PRO A 105 -19.03 -0.05 -7.43
CA PRO A 105 -17.96 0.93 -7.48
C PRO A 105 -17.05 0.92 -6.26
N ALA A 106 -17.55 0.53 -5.08
CA ALA A 106 -16.77 0.47 -3.86
C ALA A 106 -15.76 -0.69 -3.89
N ARG A 107 -16.20 -1.92 -4.16
CA ARG A 107 -15.28 -3.06 -4.31
C ARG A 107 -14.39 -2.95 -5.53
N SER A 108 -14.88 -2.29 -6.58
CA SER A 108 -14.14 -2.10 -7.81
C SER A 108 -12.98 -1.13 -7.61
N ALA A 109 -13.19 -0.03 -6.87
CA ALA A 109 -12.11 0.86 -6.49
C ALA A 109 -11.04 0.11 -5.68
N GLU A 110 -11.42 -0.64 -4.64
CA GLU A 110 -10.44 -1.37 -3.83
C GLU A 110 -9.63 -2.40 -4.64
N LYS A 111 -10.25 -3.11 -5.59
CA LYS A 111 -9.54 -4.07 -6.45
C LYS A 111 -8.69 -3.44 -7.55
N MET A 112 -9.10 -2.27 -8.07
CA MET A 112 -8.32 -1.55 -9.08
C MET A 112 -7.03 -0.95 -8.50
N PHE A 113 -6.99 -0.72 -7.19
CA PHE A 113 -5.82 -0.15 -6.53
C PHE A 113 -5.03 -1.15 -5.69
N ALA A 114 -5.33 -2.46 -5.74
CA ALA A 114 -4.61 -3.45 -4.94
C ALA A 114 -3.77 -4.38 -5.83
N CYS A 115 -2.50 -4.53 -5.49
CA CYS A 115 -1.56 -5.46 -6.11
C CYS A 115 -1.03 -6.46 -5.07
N THR A 116 -0.46 -7.57 -5.53
CA THR A 116 0.22 -8.52 -4.66
C THR A 116 1.73 -8.37 -4.84
N VAL A 117 2.44 -8.20 -3.73
CA VAL A 117 3.88 -7.97 -3.71
C VAL A 117 4.56 -9.02 -2.85
N ARG A 118 5.73 -9.48 -3.30
CA ARG A 118 6.66 -10.26 -2.50
C ARG A 118 7.74 -9.31 -1.96
N PRO A 119 7.77 -9.02 -0.65
CA PRO A 119 8.84 -8.24 -0.05
C PRO A 119 10.20 -8.93 -0.25
N ASP A 120 11.27 -8.14 -0.32
CA ASP A 120 12.64 -8.67 -0.31
C ASP A 120 13.02 -9.21 1.08
N ASP A 121 12.54 -8.53 2.13
CA ASP A 121 12.69 -8.96 3.52
C ASP A 121 11.45 -9.76 3.97
N PRO A 122 11.58 -11.06 4.26
CA PRO A 122 10.47 -11.88 4.75
C PRO A 122 10.02 -11.52 6.18
N GLY A 123 10.80 -10.73 6.93
CA GLY A 123 10.44 -10.24 8.27
C GLY A 123 9.37 -9.14 8.27
N LEU A 124 8.89 -8.72 7.09
CA LEU A 124 7.85 -7.71 6.94
C LEU A 124 6.45 -8.17 7.38
N ILE A 125 6.28 -9.44 7.73
CA ILE A 125 5.02 -10.19 7.67
C ILE A 125 4.77 -10.94 8.97
#